data_AF-A0A239S978-F1
#
_entry.id   AF-A0A239S978-F1
#
_cell.length_a   1.000
_cell.length_b   1.000
_cell.length_c   1.000
_cell.angle_alpha   90.00
_cell.angle_beta   90.00
_cell.angle_gamma   90.00
#
_symmetry.space_group_name_H-M   'P 1'
#
loop_
_entity.id
_entity.type
_entity.pdbx_description
1 polymer ?
#
loop_
_entity_poly.entity_id
_entity_poly.type
_entity_poly.pdbx_seq_one_letter_code
_entity_poly.pdbx_strand_id
1 'polypeptide(L)' 'MMSLLEADQVELGFNRFNFSVDATQGYFDRATVVLPDVLVLAEVDPFIGLRPMFDLVWQAAGMAGSVNFNAEGQWQPPR' A
#
# COMPACT_ATOMS: atom_id res chain seq x y z
N MET A 1 -11.31 -6.66 11.43
CA MET A 1 -9.90 -6.98 11.11
C MET A 1 -9.77 -7.90 9.91
N MET A 2 -9.29 -7.35 8.80
CA MET A 2 -8.97 -8.08 7.57
C MET A 2 -7.47 -8.39 7.54
N SER A 3 -7.05 -9.46 6.87
CA SER A 3 -5.64 -9.81 6.70
C SER A 3 -5.35 -10.42 5.34
N LEU A 4 -4.13 -10.21 4.86
CA LEU A 4 -3.54 -10.96 3.75
C LEU A 4 -2.75 -12.12 4.34
N LEU A 5 -3.06 -13.34 3.93
CA LEU A 5 -2.37 -14.56 4.33
C LEU A 5 -1.46 -15.03 3.19
N GLU A 6 -0.38 -15.73 3.54
CA GLU A 6 0.65 -16.18 2.60
C GLU A 6 1.16 -15.04 1.70
N ALA A 7 1.25 -13.83 2.27
CA ALA A 7 1.61 -12.62 1.53
C ALA A 7 3.05 -12.70 0.96
N ASP A 8 3.93 -13.44 1.61
CA ASP A 8 5.30 -13.73 1.18
C ASP A 8 5.36 -14.62 -0.08
N GLN A 9 4.25 -15.24 -0.49
CA GLN A 9 4.13 -16.07 -1.70
C GLN A 9 3.63 -15.28 -2.92
N VAL A 10 3.31 -13.99 -2.76
CA VAL A 10 2.79 -13.13 -3.84
C VAL A 10 3.63 -11.86 -3.97
N GLU A 11 3.57 -11.26 -5.16
CA GLU A 11 4.23 -9.97 -5.43
C GLU A 11 3.18 -8.87 -5.56
N LEU A 12 3.48 -7.69 -5.00
CA LEU A 12 2.67 -6.50 -5.21
C LEU A 12 2.83 -6.05 -6.67
N GLY A 13 1.73 -6.08 -7.43
CA GLY A 13 1.73 -5.64 -8.83
C GLY A 13 1.75 -4.12 -8.97
N PHE A 14 2.82 -3.57 -9.56
CA PHE A 14 2.91 -2.17 -9.97
C PHE A 14 3.91 -1.98 -11.11
N ASN A 15 3.89 -0.82 -11.77
CA ASN A 15 4.80 -0.54 -12.88
C ASN A 15 6.22 -0.22 -12.39
N ARG A 16 7.06 -1.25 -12.25
CA ARG A 16 8.47 -1.13 -11.79
C ARG A 16 9.37 -0.27 -12.69
N PHE A 17 8.97 0.04 -13.94
CA PHE A 17 9.75 0.91 -14.83
C PHE A 17 9.53 2.40 -14.54
N ASN A 18 8.39 2.75 -13.94
CA ASN A 18 8.05 4.14 -13.59
C ASN A 18 8.54 4.53 -12.19
N PHE A 19 9.07 3.58 -11.41
CA PHE A 19 9.56 3.80 -10.05
C PHE A 19 11.01 3.33 -9.91
N SER A 20 11.85 4.10 -9.23
CA SER A 20 13.23 3.70 -8.92
C SER A 20 13.22 2.67 -7.79
N VAL A 21 12.87 1.43 -8.12
CA VAL A 21 12.80 0.32 -7.16
C VAL A 21 13.96 -0.65 -7.29
N ASP A 22 14.42 -1.20 -6.16
CA ASP A 22 15.41 -2.28 -6.17
C ASP A 22 14.78 -3.65 -6.46
N ALA A 23 15.61 -4.71 -6.45
CA ALA A 23 15.16 -6.07 -6.75
C ALA A 23 14.27 -6.70 -5.66
N THR A 24 14.28 -6.15 -4.44
CA THR A 24 13.53 -6.67 -3.27
C THR A 24 12.21 -5.96 -3.05
N GLN A 25 12.07 -4.72 -3.52
CA GLN A 25 10.83 -3.97 -3.45
C GLN A 25 9.72 -4.63 -4.29
N GLY A 26 8.51 -4.69 -3.75
CA GLY A 26 7.37 -5.43 -4.31
C GLY A 26 7.15 -6.82 -3.71
N TYR A 27 8.14 -7.38 -3.02
CA TYR A 27 8.00 -8.63 -2.27
C TYR A 27 7.66 -8.34 -0.81
N PHE A 28 6.69 -9.09 -0.26
CA PHE A 28 6.30 -8.93 1.13
C PHE A 28 7.34 -9.54 2.07
N ASP A 29 7.66 -8.82 3.15
CA ASP A 29 8.65 -9.24 4.16
C ASP A 29 8.08 -10.21 5.23
N ARG A 30 6.79 -10.54 5.15
CA ARG A 30 6.07 -11.36 6.14
C ARG A 30 4.93 -12.16 5.50
N ALA A 31 4.69 -13.37 6.03
CA ALA A 31 3.62 -14.25 5.55
C ALA A 31 2.20 -13.76 5.88
N THR A 32 2.04 -12.92 6.91
CA THR A 32 0.72 -12.37 7.28
C THR A 32 0.81 -10.86 7.43
N VAL A 33 0.01 -10.16 6.62
CA VAL A 33 -0.13 -8.70 6.71
C VAL A 33 -1.51 -8.41 7.29
N VAL A 34 -1.54 -7.97 8.55
CA VAL A 34 -2.78 -7.58 9.22
C VAL A 34 -3.14 -6.15 8.82
N LEU A 35 -4.33 -5.97 8.26
CA LEU A 35 -4.80 -4.66 7.85
C LEU A 35 -5.49 -3.95 9.04
N PRO A 36 -5.17 -2.68 9.30
CA PRO A 36 -5.77 -1.94 10.40
C PRO A 36 -7.25 -1.68 10.09
N ASP A 37 -8.09 -1.74 11.12
CA ASP A 37 -9.46 -1.24 11.01
C ASP A 37 -9.40 0.30 11.06
N VAL A 38 -9.75 0.95 9.94
CA VAL A 38 -9.68 2.41 9.80
C VAL A 38 -11.07 3.01 9.85
N LEU A 39 -11.32 3.91 10.81
CA LEU A 39 -12.54 4.70 10.86
C LEU A 39 -12.42 5.88 9.90
N VAL A 40 -13.21 5.86 8.83
CA VAL A 40 -13.30 6.97 7.89
C VAL A 40 -14.56 7.78 8.20
N LEU A 41 -14.38 9.08 8.46
CA LEU A 41 -15.49 10.01 8.69
C LEU A 41 -16.22 10.30 7.37
N ALA A 42 -17.52 10.56 7.45
CA ALA A 42 -18.37 10.76 6.27
C ALA A 42 -17.95 11.98 5.43
N GLU A 43 -17.34 12.99 6.04
CA GLU A 43 -16.87 14.20 5.33
C GLU A 43 -15.52 14.04 4.64
N VAL A 44 -14.83 12.91 4.84
CA VAL A 44 -13.49 12.66 4.30
C VAL A 44 -13.60 11.79 3.05
N ASP A 45 -12.84 12.14 2.01
CA ASP A 45 -12.71 11.30 0.83
C ASP A 45 -12.23 9.88 1.23
N PRO A 46 -12.94 8.81 0.83
CA PRO A 46 -12.61 7.45 1.27
C PRO A 46 -11.18 7.03 0.97
N PHE A 47 -10.59 7.46 -0.14
CA PHE A 47 -9.21 7.11 -0.49
C PHE A 47 -8.21 7.79 0.45
N ILE A 48 -8.45 9.05 0.78
CA ILE A 48 -7.64 9.78 1.76
C ILE A 48 -7.78 9.13 3.14
N GLY A 49 -9.00 8.80 3.56
CA GLY A 49 -9.27 8.14 4.83
C GLY A 49 -8.59 6.77 4.94
N LEU A 50 -8.60 5.98 3.87
CA LEU A 50 -8.00 4.65 3.80
C LEU A 50 -6.48 4.64 3.57
N ARG A 51 -5.84 5.81 3.43
CA ARG A 51 -4.38 5.91 3.21
C ARG A 51 -3.55 5.04 4.16
N PRO A 52 -3.81 4.97 5.48
CA PRO A 52 -3.02 4.13 6.39
C PRO A 52 -3.04 2.64 6.01
N MET A 53 -4.15 2.13 5.47
CA MET A 53 -4.21 0.74 4.98
C MET A 53 -3.33 0.54 3.74
N PHE A 54 -3.41 1.46 2.77
CA PHE A 54 -2.58 1.38 1.56
C PHE A 54 -1.10 1.50 1.89
N ASP A 55 -0.72 2.47 2.73
CA ASP A 55 0.67 2.66 3.14
C ASP A 55 1.21 1.41 3.83
N LEU A 56 0.42 0.75 4.69
CA LEU A 56 0.84 -0.49 5.34
C LEU A 56 1.09 -1.65 4.36
N VAL A 57 0.24 -1.82 3.35
CA VAL A 57 0.44 -2.86 2.32
C VAL A 57 1.73 -2.59 1.54
N TRP A 58 1.96 -1.35 1.13
CA TRP A 58 3.15 -0.97 0.37
C TRP A 58 4.42 -1.07 1.23
N GLN A 59 4.35 -0.70 2.50
CA GLN A 59 5.45 -0.86 3.45
C GLN A 59 5.79 -2.31 3.74
N ALA A 60 4.78 -3.18 3.85
CA ALA A 60 5.03 -4.62 3.95
C ALA A 60 5.73 -5.17 2.70
N ALA A 61 5.54 -4.54 1.53
CA ALA A 61 6.24 -4.85 0.28
C ALA A 61 7.58 -4.10 0.10
N GLY A 62 8.15 -3.51 1.16
CA GLY A 62 9.46 -2.85 1.14
C GLY A 62 9.47 -1.40 0.61
N MET A 63 8.30 -0.78 0.41
CA MET A 63 8.18 0.60 -0.07
C MET A 63 8.00 1.58 1.09
N ALA A 64 8.35 2.86 0.94
CA ALA A 64 8.14 3.85 2.01
C ALA A 64 6.65 4.15 2.28
N GLY A 65 5.81 4.02 1.25
CA GLY A 65 4.37 4.27 1.29
C GLY A 65 3.75 3.99 -0.07
N SER A 66 2.43 4.16 -0.17
CA SER A 66 1.70 3.89 -1.39
C SER A 66 1.98 4.94 -2.46
N VAL A 67 2.37 4.47 -3.65
CA VAL A 67 2.58 5.35 -4.82
C VAL A 67 1.28 5.90 -5.42
N ASN A 68 0.13 5.47 -4.89
CA ASN A 68 -1.18 5.92 -5.35
C ASN A 68 -1.53 7.31 -4.81
N PHE A 69 -0.73 7.85 -3.88
CA PHE A 69 -0.93 9.18 -3.31
C PHE A 69 0.20 10.12 -3.75
N ASN A 70 -0.15 11.36 -4.06
CA ASN A 70 0.84 12.40 -4.32
C ASN A 70 1.47 12.95 -3.03
N ALA A 71 2.38 13.92 -3.15
CA ALA A 71 3.08 14.51 -2.01
C ALA A 71 2.11 15.21 -1.03
N GLU A 72 0.99 15.73 -1.54
CA GLU A 72 -0.08 16.35 -0.78
C GLU A 72 -1.01 15.32 -0.11
N GLY A 73 -0.79 14.02 -0.34
CA GLY A 73 -1.58 12.94 0.21
C GLY A 73 -2.94 12.72 -0.47
N GLN A 74 -3.13 13.29 -1.65
CA GLN A 74 -4.33 13.12 -2.45
C GLN A 74 -4.20 11.87 -3.32
N TRP A 75 -5.33 11.19 -3.54
CA TRP A 75 -5.39 10.02 -4.42
C TRP A 75 -5.10 10.41 -5.88
N GLN A 76 -3.98 9.92 -6.41
CA GLN A 76 -3.52 10.15 -7.77
C GLN A 76 -2.74 8.92 -8.26
N PRO A 77 -3.42 7.80 -8.56
CA PRO A 77 -2.75 6.59 -8.98
C PRO A 77 -2.03 6.81 -10.32
N PRO A 78 -0.82 6.27 -10.49
CA PRO A 78 -0.13 6.28 -11.77
C PRO A 78 -1.00 5.58 -12.82
N ARG A 79 -1.19 6.22 -13.97
CA ARG A 79 -1.88 5.63 -15.14
C ARG A 79 -0.97 4.71 -15.93
#